data_AF-A0A6G6YVH6-F1
#
_entry.id   AF-A0A6G6YVH6-F1
#
_cell.length_a   1.000
_cell.length_b   1.000
_cell.length_c   1.000
_cell.angle_alpha   90.00
_cell.angle_beta   90.00
_cell.angle_gamma   90.00
#
_symmetry.space_group_name_H-M   'P 1'
#
loop_
_entity.id
_entity.type
_entity.pdbx_description
1 polymer ?
#
loop_
_entity_poly.entity_id
_entity_poly.type
_entity_poly.pdbx_seq_one_letter_code
_entity_poly.pdbx_strand_id
1 'polypeptide(L)' 'MTETTRFEIAKLELREGDRLVVKCDQVLSREQARWIEDHFRKLIPESVGLIVLGAGMTLEVLRRE' A
#
# COMPACT_ATOMS: atom_id res chain seq x y z
N MET A 1 -25.85 1.43 -0.84
CA MET A 1 -25.04 2.01 0.23
C MET A 1 -23.65 1.42 0.09
N THR A 2 -22.68 2.15 -0.46
CA THR A 2 -21.27 1.73 -0.49
C THR A 2 -20.65 2.22 0.80
N GLU A 3 -20.59 1.37 1.81
CA GLU A 3 -19.69 1.58 2.95
C GLU A 3 -18.30 1.83 2.37
N THR A 4 -17.88 3.09 2.36
CA THR A 4 -16.54 3.46 1.95
C THR A 4 -15.69 3.02 3.13
N THR A 5 -15.11 1.83 3.06
CA THR A 5 -14.26 1.30 4.11
C THR A 5 -13.20 2.35 4.41
N ARG A 6 -13.36 3.06 5.53
CA ARG A 6 -12.55 4.23 5.85
C ARG A 6 -11.21 3.69 6.34
N PHE A 7 -10.14 3.99 5.61
CA PHE A 7 -8.78 3.72 6.02
C PHE A 7 -8.00 5.02 5.94
N GLU A 8 -7.03 5.18 6.83
CA GLU A 8 -6.19 6.37 6.88
C GLU A 8 -4.78 6.01 6.39
N ILE A 9 -4.31 6.77 5.39
CA ILE A 9 -2.95 6.63 4.89
C ILE A 9 -2.05 7.46 5.79
N ALA A 10 -1.26 6.80 6.63
CA ALA A 10 -0.31 7.42 7.53
C ALA A 10 0.88 8.03 6.79
N LYS A 11 1.38 7.36 5.73
CA LYS A 11 2.54 7.83 4.97
C LYS A 11 2.56 7.29 3.55
N LEU A 12 2.94 8.16 2.61
CA LEU A 12 3.36 7.81 1.25
C LEU A 12 4.86 8.05 1.13
N GLU A 13 5.60 7.06 0.62
CA GLU A 13 7.05 7.15 0.51
C GLU A 13 7.53 6.52 -0.81
N LEU A 14 8.26 7.31 -1.62
CA LEU A 14 8.97 6.78 -2.78
C LEU A 14 10.35 6.27 -2.33
N ARG A 15 10.65 5.01 -2.64
CA ARG A 15 11.91 4.34 -2.30
C ARG A 15 12.72 4.00 -3.54
N GLU A 16 14.01 3.76 -3.31
CA GLU A 16 14.96 3.30 -4.33
C GLU A 16 14.46 2.05 -5.07
N GLY A 17 14.78 1.99 -6.36
CA GLY A 17 14.27 0.96 -7.28
C GLY A 17 12.82 1.20 -7.67
N ASP A 18 12.41 2.48 -7.80
CA ASP A 18 11.09 2.91 -8.27
C ASP A 18 9.94 2.23 -7.54
N ARG A 19 9.91 2.33 -6.20
CA ARG A 19 8.86 1.71 -5.38
C ARG A 19 8.06 2.74 -4.58
N LEU A 20 6.76 2.78 -4.79
CA LEU A 20 5.83 3.53 -3.94
C LEU A 20 5.38 2.65 -2.77
N VAL A 21 5.62 3.13 -1.56
CA VAL A 21 5.18 2.49 -0.32
C VAL A 21 4.02 3.29 0.26
N VAL A 22 2.87 2.63 0.42
CA VAL A 22 1.68 3.16 1.08
C VAL A 22 1.59 2.55 2.47
N LYS A 23 1.74 3.36 3.51
CA LYS A 23 1.62 2.93 4.91
C LYS A 23 0.29 3.40 5.48
N CYS A 24 -0.47 2.46 6.02
CA CYS A 24 -1.69 2.72 6.76
C CYS A 24 -1.45 2.63 8.27
N ASP A 25 -2.21 3.39 9.04
CA ASP A 25 -2.16 3.41 10.51
C ASP A 25 -2.92 2.24 11.16
N GLN A 26 -3.65 1.47 10.37
CA GLN A 26 -4.47 0.34 10.81
C GLN A 26 -4.08 -0.97 10.13
N VAL A 27 -4.41 -2.09 10.78
CA VAL A 27 -4.31 -3.42 10.16
C VAL A 27 -5.32 -3.49 9.02
N LEU A 28 -4.86 -3.92 7.84
CA LEU A 28 -5.69 -3.99 6.64
C LEU A 28 -6.24 -5.41 6.46
N SER A 29 -7.51 -5.50 6.13
CA SER A 29 -8.06 -6.72 5.52
C SER A 29 -7.47 -6.91 4.12
N ARG A 30 -7.54 -8.14 3.61
CA ARG A 30 -7.09 -8.46 2.25
C ARG A 30 -7.81 -7.65 1.18
N GLU A 31 -9.11 -7.39 1.39
CA GLU A 31 -9.91 -6.58 0.47
C GLU A 31 -9.52 -5.10 0.51
N GLN A 32 -9.22 -4.54 1.69
CA GLN A 32 -8.74 -3.17 1.82
C GLN A 32 -7.37 -3.00 1.15
N ALA A 33 -6.43 -3.91 1.40
CA ALA A 33 -5.11 -3.87 0.76
C ALA A 33 -5.23 -3.91 -0.76
N ARG A 34 -6.03 -4.84 -1.29
CA ARG A 34 -6.27 -4.96 -2.74
C ARG A 34 -6.93 -3.70 -3.32
N TRP A 35 -7.91 -3.12 -2.63
CA TRP A 35 -8.54 -1.89 -3.07
C TRP A 35 -7.52 -0.74 -3.17
N ILE A 36 -6.63 -0.61 -2.18
CA ILE A 36 -5.56 0.40 -2.17
C ILE A 36 -4.61 0.16 -3.35
N GLU A 37 -4.20 -1.11 -3.57
CA GLU A 37 -3.35 -1.48 -4.69
C GLU A 37 -3.97 -1.09 -6.04
N ASP A 38 -5.23 -1.47 -6.27
CA ASP A 38 -5.96 -1.16 -7.51
C ASP A 38 -6.17 0.34 -7.71
N HIS A 39 -6.34 1.10 -6.63
CA HIS A 39 -6.49 2.54 -6.69
C HIS A 39 -5.17 3.23 -7.07
N PHE A 40 -4.08 2.92 -6.37
CA PHE A 40 -2.78 3.55 -6.60
C PHE A 40 -2.12 3.08 -7.90
N ARG A 41 -2.37 1.85 -8.35
CA ARG A 41 -1.91 1.34 -9.65
C ARG A 41 -2.32 2.22 -10.83
N LYS A 42 -3.46 2.92 -10.74
CA LYS A 42 -3.93 3.83 -11.80
C LYS A 42 -3.19 5.16 -11.81
N LEU A 43 -2.48 5.49 -10.73
CA LEU A 43 -1.83 6.77 -10.50
C LEU A 43 -0.31 6.72 -10.69
N ILE A 44 0.27 5.52 -10.79
CA ILE A 44 1.71 5.31 -10.94
C ILE A 44 2.04 4.62 -12.26
N PRO A 45 3.21 4.89 -12.86
CA PRO A 45 3.69 4.14 -14.03
C PRO A 45 3.79 2.64 -13.75
N GLU A 46 3.60 1.80 -14.77
CA GLU A 46 3.68 0.34 -14.63
C GLU A 46 5.04 -0.16 -14.14
N SER A 47 6.11 0.59 -14.43
CA SER A 47 7.48 0.33 -13.97
C SER A 47 7.68 0.59 -12.48
N VAL A 48 6.78 1.33 -11.83
CA VAL A 48 6.87 1.62 -10.39
C VAL A 48 6.22 0.48 -9.62
N GLY A 49 7.00 -0.18 -8.75
CA GLY A 49 6.49 -1.18 -7.82
C GLY A 49 5.61 -0.54 -6.74
N LEU A 50 4.52 -1.20 -6.37
CA LEU A 50 3.62 -0.75 -5.30
C LEU A 50 3.69 -1.70 -4.12
N ILE A 51 3.83 -1.14 -2.92
CA ILE A 51 3.83 -1.90 -1.67
C ILE A 51 2.84 -1.25 -0.71
N VAL A 52 1.87 -2.02 -0.23
CA VAL A 52 0.90 -1.58 0.78
C VAL A 52 1.24 -2.24 2.12
N LEU A 53 1.38 -1.42 3.17
CA LEU A 53 1.71 -1.86 4.52
C LEU A 53 0.62 -1.42 5.49
N GLY A 54 0.04 -2.39 6.20
CA GLY A 54 -0.82 -2.10 7.35
C GLY A 54 -0.02 -1.78 8.61
N ALA A 55 -0.73 -1.44 9.68
CA ALA A 55 -0.15 -1.19 11.00
C ALA A 55 0.71 -2.37 11.47
N GLY A 56 1.90 -2.06 11.99
CA GLY A 56 2.84 -3.06 12.51
C GLY A 56 3.65 -3.80 11.44
N MET A 57 3.43 -3.54 10.14
CA MET A 57 4.24 -4.13 9.06
C MET A 57 5.47 -3.28 8.75
N THR A 58 6.65 -3.90 8.72
CA THR A 58 7.89 -3.27 8.24
C THR A 58 8.36 -3.95 6.95
N LEU A 59 9.05 -3.18 6.10
CA LEU A 59 9.58 -3.66 4.81
C LEU A 59 10.67 -4.73 4.93
N GLU A 60 11.09 -5.08 6.15
CA GLU A 60 12.03 -6.18 6.39
C GLU A 60 11.47 -7.54 5.90
N VAL A 61 10.16 -7.63 5.70
CA VAL A 61 9.46 -8.81 5.19
C VAL A 61 9.65 -9.03 3.68
N LEU A 62 10.04 -8.01 2.90
CA LEU A 62 10.18 -8.13 1.44
C LEU A 62 11.61 -8.52 0.97
N ARG A 63 12.47 -9.01 1.87
CA ARG A 63 13.84 -9.47 1.54
C ARG A 63 13.95 -10.96 1.19
N ARG A 64 12.82 -11.66 1.03
CA ARG A 64 12.80 -13.02 0.49
C ARG A 64 11.80 -13.09 -0.65
N GLU A 65 12.29 -12.99 -1.87
CA GLU A 65 12.22 -14.00 -2.95
C GLU A 65 12.93 -13.47 -4.20
#